data_AF-A0A8H6TLG0-F1
#
_entry.id   AF-A0A8H6TLG0-F1
#
_cell.length_a   1.000
_cell.length_b   1.000
_cell.length_c   1.000
_cell.angle_alpha   90.00
_cell.angle_beta   90.00
_cell.angle_gamma   90.00
#
_symmetry.space_group_name_H-M   'P 1'
#
loop_
_entity.id
_entity.type
_entity.pdbx_description
1 polymer ?
#
loop_
_entity_poly.entity_id
_entity_poly.type
_entity_poly.pdbx_seq_one_letter_code
_entity_poly.pdbx_strand_id
1 'polypeptide(L)'
;MSAFSTRTKPKHVLTDEQRTMYSSERLMNFRWIASMLATYAPYTLTSRDLAPDSAQDYISDIGQFAEIVYGLQTDVPAKFIFDNLELLLEPSRPLEGYEYLRGTQLIASFVGSAARLPGYVAYRAASKQLVLATAGTATTVQAVYDLRALMHRHKSRRGYVHTGFWRLYKGMREQAVEGLRKGLREYEVEEVCVCGHSMGAAVSQLFLLEALRDESEGRLPLDGVRVRYVGFGGPRSGTKELVRYWQELVAQWRERNGEDSFVEYSVKMYNDGVPSLPPLSFGYRHFAQRPYYFLHGRLYLVPEGYSEYSLFHATSDEEDAKPPIHPRGGHNYYNGRDLERCLRRVGWLDRVLKKGGGDWKDLYSAKIVKHERRATTA
;
A
#
# COMPACT_ATOMS: atom_id res chain seq x y z
N MET A 1 -12.91 19.81 32.60
CA MET A 1 -11.77 18.91 32.91
C MET A 1 -12.22 17.48 32.62
N SER A 2 -11.88 16.96 31.46
CA SER A 2 -12.28 15.61 31.03
C SER A 2 -11.27 14.60 31.56
N ALA A 3 -11.75 13.62 32.34
CA ALA A 3 -10.96 12.53 32.85
C ALA A 3 -10.39 11.71 31.68
N PHE A 4 -9.10 11.86 31.40
CA PHE A 4 -8.34 10.91 30.60
C PHE A 4 -8.30 9.60 31.39
N SER A 5 -9.26 8.71 31.12
CA SER A 5 -9.18 7.32 31.55
C SER A 5 -7.95 6.71 30.89
N THR A 6 -6.88 6.57 31.65
CA THR A 6 -5.69 5.80 31.29
C THR A 6 -6.05 4.32 31.37
N ARG A 7 -6.92 3.84 30.46
CA ARG A 7 -7.05 2.41 30.20
C ARG A 7 -5.67 1.91 29.77
N THR A 8 -5.01 1.21 30.67
CA THR A 8 -3.78 0.48 30.40
C THR A 8 -4.04 -0.39 29.17
N LYS A 9 -3.24 -0.22 28.11
CA LYS A 9 -3.37 -1.03 26.90
C LYS A 9 -3.30 -2.51 27.33
N PRO A 10 -4.28 -3.35 26.96
CA PRO A 10 -4.22 -4.76 27.31
C PRO A 10 -2.90 -5.33 26.78
N LYS A 11 -2.10 -5.91 27.68
CA LYS A 11 -0.87 -6.60 27.29
C LYS A 11 -1.28 -7.87 26.57
N HIS A 12 -1.24 -7.86 25.24
CA HIS A 12 -1.42 -9.07 24.46
C HIS A 12 -0.34 -10.09 24.87
N VAL A 13 -0.77 -11.25 25.37
CA VAL A 13 0.11 -12.39 25.55
C VAL A 13 0.42 -12.91 24.15
N LEU A 14 1.67 -12.76 23.73
CA LEU A 14 2.11 -13.17 22.40
C LEU A 14 2.42 -14.66 22.36
N THR A 15 1.97 -15.33 21.30
CA THR A 15 2.42 -16.70 20.95
C THR A 15 3.91 -16.69 20.58
N ASP A 16 4.54 -17.86 20.55
CA ASP A 16 5.96 -17.97 20.19
C ASP A 16 6.22 -17.59 18.73
N GLU A 17 5.28 -17.90 17.83
CA GLU A 17 5.32 -17.46 16.42
C GLU A 17 5.26 -15.94 16.34
N GLN A 18 4.38 -15.30 17.12
CA GLN A 18 4.26 -13.85 17.16
C GLN A 18 5.51 -13.18 17.74
N ARG A 19 6.12 -13.76 18.79
CA ARG A 19 7.38 -13.27 19.35
C ARG A 19 8.51 -13.35 18.34
N THR A 20 8.62 -14.47 17.63
CA THR A 20 9.61 -14.68 16.56
C THR A 20 9.40 -13.72 15.39
N MET A 21 8.15 -13.52 14.96
CA MET A 21 7.81 -12.54 13.94
C MET A 21 8.24 -11.13 14.37
N TYR A 22 7.84 -10.68 15.57
CA TYR A 22 8.16 -9.34 16.06
C TYR A 22 9.65 -9.12 16.35
N SER A 23 10.40 -10.15 16.74
CA SER A 23 11.85 -10.03 16.92
C SER A 23 12.61 -9.95 15.60
N SER A 24 11.98 -10.40 14.50
CA SER A 24 12.53 -10.34 13.15
C SER A 24 12.29 -9.01 12.42
N GLU A 25 11.49 -8.11 13.00
CA GLU A 25 11.26 -6.76 12.46
C GLU A 25 12.57 -5.97 12.40
N ARG A 26 12.85 -5.43 11.21
CA ARG A 26 13.97 -4.53 10.94
C ARG A 26 13.49 -3.19 10.39
N LEU A 27 12.33 -3.15 9.73
CA LEU A 27 11.73 -1.92 9.26
C LEU A 27 10.92 -1.24 10.35
N MET A 28 10.77 0.08 10.23
CA MET A 28 10.00 0.86 11.18
C MET A 28 8.50 0.61 10.98
N ASN A 29 7.84 0.15 12.05
CA ASN A 29 6.39 -0.11 12.06
C ASN A 29 5.54 1.10 12.51
N PHE A 30 6.17 2.25 12.75
CA PHE A 30 5.49 3.52 13.07
C PHE A 30 4.61 3.55 14.32
N ARG A 31 4.66 2.51 15.16
CA ARG A 31 3.87 2.41 16.39
C ARG A 31 4.12 3.56 17.36
N TRP A 32 5.35 4.08 17.40
CA TRP A 32 5.68 5.24 18.24
C TRP A 32 5.02 6.52 17.69
N ILE A 33 4.98 6.71 16.37
CA ILE A 33 4.26 7.85 15.75
C ILE A 33 2.78 7.73 16.04
N ALA A 34 2.21 6.52 15.90
CA ALA A 34 0.82 6.28 16.27
C ALA A 34 0.58 6.65 17.74
N SER A 35 1.48 6.26 18.65
CA SER A 35 1.32 6.60 20.07
C SER A 35 1.37 8.11 20.37
N MET A 36 2.03 8.91 19.54
CA MET A 36 2.18 10.35 19.74
C MET A 36 1.18 11.20 18.97
N LEU A 37 0.85 10.81 17.74
CA LEU A 37 0.14 11.66 16.78
C LEU A 37 -1.21 11.08 16.32
N ALA A 38 -1.45 9.78 16.52
CA ALA A 38 -2.72 9.20 16.12
C ALA A 38 -3.83 9.60 17.08
N THR A 39 -5.00 9.86 16.51
CA THR A 39 -6.21 10.17 17.26
C THR A 39 -7.19 9.01 17.14
N TYR A 40 -7.80 8.63 18.27
CA TYR A 40 -8.95 7.74 18.27
C TYR A 40 -10.19 8.51 17.83
N ALA A 41 -10.96 7.92 16.91
CA ALA A 41 -12.30 8.40 16.62
C ALA A 41 -13.17 8.25 17.87
N PRO A 42 -14.08 9.20 18.15
CA PRO A 42 -15.09 9.02 19.17
C PRO A 42 -16.15 7.98 18.76
N TYR A 43 -16.17 7.59 17.48
CA TYR A 43 -17.01 6.51 16.95
C TYR A 43 -16.37 5.14 17.19
N THR A 44 -17.18 4.17 17.61
CA THR A 44 -16.77 2.77 17.76
C THR A 44 -17.36 1.95 16.60
N LEU A 45 -16.50 1.29 15.85
CA LEU A 45 -16.88 0.43 14.73
C LEU A 45 -17.65 -0.80 15.23
N THR A 46 -18.61 -1.25 14.44
CA THR A 46 -19.51 -2.37 14.73
C THR A 46 -19.58 -3.32 13.54
N SER A 47 -20.34 -4.41 13.67
CA SER A 47 -20.62 -5.33 12.57
C SER A 47 -21.30 -4.63 11.37
N ARG A 48 -22.00 -3.51 11.58
CA ARG A 48 -22.60 -2.70 10.50
C ARG A 48 -21.57 -1.97 9.64
N ASP A 49 -20.38 -1.75 10.18
CA ASP A 49 -19.28 -1.08 9.49
C ASP A 49 -18.35 -2.08 8.80
N LEU A 50 -18.60 -3.39 8.90
CA LEU A 50 -17.79 -4.38 8.21
C LEU A 50 -17.85 -4.14 6.70
N ALA A 51 -16.67 -4.14 6.07
CA ALA A 51 -16.58 -4.11 4.63
C ALA A 51 -17.13 -5.43 4.06
N PRO A 52 -17.75 -5.42 2.87
CA PRO A 52 -18.09 -6.64 2.17
C PRO A 52 -16.85 -7.51 1.93
N ASP A 53 -16.98 -8.83 1.99
CA ASP A 53 -15.88 -9.78 1.74
C ASP A 53 -15.21 -9.51 0.38
N SER A 54 -16.00 -9.20 -0.65
CA SER A 54 -15.50 -8.86 -1.98
C SER A 54 -14.56 -7.63 -2.00
N ALA A 55 -14.79 -6.65 -1.11
CA ALA A 55 -13.88 -5.51 -0.98
C ALA A 55 -12.59 -5.92 -0.25
N GLN A 56 -12.70 -6.72 0.82
CA GLN A 56 -11.55 -7.22 1.56
C GLN A 56 -10.65 -8.12 0.68
N ASP A 57 -11.25 -9.02 -0.11
CA ASP A 57 -10.56 -9.88 -1.06
C ASP A 57 -9.86 -9.04 -2.12
N TYR A 58 -10.58 -8.15 -2.81
CA TYR A 58 -9.99 -7.29 -3.85
C TYR A 58 -8.82 -6.44 -3.32
N ILE A 59 -8.97 -5.85 -2.12
CA ILE A 59 -7.88 -5.10 -1.47
C ILE A 59 -6.70 -6.02 -1.16
N SER A 60 -6.94 -7.21 -0.62
CA SER A 60 -5.90 -8.20 -0.31
C SER A 60 -5.13 -8.60 -1.57
N ASP A 61 -5.82 -8.85 -2.68
CA ASP A 61 -5.26 -9.22 -3.97
C ASP A 61 -4.31 -8.13 -4.49
N ILE A 62 -4.80 -6.88 -4.55
CA ILE A 62 -4.01 -5.74 -5.01
C ILE A 62 -2.85 -5.44 -4.05
N GLY A 63 -3.03 -5.74 -2.76
CA GLY A 63 -1.97 -5.63 -1.75
C GLY A 63 -0.69 -6.38 -2.14
N GLN A 64 -0.82 -7.54 -2.77
CA GLN A 64 0.33 -8.32 -3.24
C GLN A 64 1.20 -7.53 -4.23
N PHE A 65 0.58 -6.76 -5.11
CA PHE A 65 1.27 -5.91 -6.09
C PHE A 65 1.97 -4.73 -5.40
N ALA A 66 1.31 -4.11 -4.42
CA ALA A 66 1.85 -3.02 -3.61
C ALA A 66 2.98 -3.48 -2.66
N GLU A 67 3.07 -4.77 -2.36
CA GLU A 67 4.12 -5.37 -1.52
C GLU A 67 5.37 -5.75 -2.34
N ILE A 68 5.22 -6.38 -3.51
CA ILE A 68 6.36 -6.87 -4.33
C ILE A 68 7.23 -5.75 -4.88
N VAL A 69 6.64 -4.58 -5.13
CA VAL A 69 7.40 -3.42 -5.62
C VAL A 69 8.57 -3.06 -4.68
N TYR A 70 8.47 -3.38 -3.38
CA TYR A 70 9.59 -3.24 -2.45
C TYR A 70 10.70 -4.26 -2.71
N GLY A 71 10.38 -5.47 -3.18
CA GLY A 71 11.36 -6.46 -3.61
C GLY A 71 12.24 -5.96 -4.76
N LEU A 72 11.72 -5.03 -5.58
CA LEU A 72 12.46 -4.36 -6.65
C LEU A 72 13.48 -3.31 -6.16
N GLN A 73 13.58 -3.10 -4.83
CA GLN A 73 14.66 -2.35 -4.22
C GLN A 73 15.94 -3.19 -4.04
N THR A 74 15.83 -4.50 -4.26
CA THR A 74 17.01 -5.38 -4.40
C THR A 74 17.55 -5.31 -5.83
N ASP A 75 18.68 -5.99 -6.10
CA ASP A 75 19.22 -6.06 -7.46
C ASP A 75 18.57 -7.19 -8.29
N VAL A 76 17.51 -7.85 -7.78
CA VAL A 76 16.72 -8.81 -8.57
C VAL A 76 15.90 -8.03 -9.61
N PRO A 77 16.12 -8.25 -10.91
CA PRO A 77 15.37 -7.52 -11.94
C PRO A 77 13.87 -7.84 -11.86
N ALA A 78 13.01 -6.84 -12.05
CA ALA A 78 11.56 -7.05 -12.11
C ALA A 78 11.21 -8.12 -13.15
N LYS A 79 11.83 -8.07 -14.33
CA LYS A 79 11.63 -9.06 -15.39
C LYS A 79 11.92 -10.50 -14.89
N PHE A 80 12.97 -10.70 -14.10
CA PHE A 80 13.26 -12.01 -13.51
C PHE A 80 12.12 -12.50 -12.62
N ILE A 81 11.59 -11.64 -11.76
CA ILE A 81 10.47 -12.00 -10.87
C ILE A 81 9.24 -12.40 -11.70
N PHE A 82 8.84 -11.57 -12.67
CA PHE A 82 7.64 -11.82 -13.47
C PHE A 82 7.78 -13.02 -14.42
N ASP A 83 8.96 -13.23 -15.02
CA ASP A 83 9.24 -14.41 -15.86
C ASP A 83 9.23 -15.73 -15.07
N ASN A 84 9.41 -15.67 -13.74
CA ASN A 84 9.53 -16.85 -12.88
C ASN A 84 8.41 -16.95 -11.82
N LEU A 85 7.28 -16.26 -12.00
CA LEU A 85 6.22 -16.21 -10.98
C LEU A 85 5.75 -17.60 -10.54
N GLU A 86 5.42 -18.49 -11.47
CA GLU A 86 4.93 -19.83 -11.14
C GLU A 86 5.83 -20.57 -10.15
N LEU A 87 7.14 -20.46 -10.34
CA LEU A 87 8.15 -21.05 -9.47
C LEU A 87 8.34 -20.25 -8.18
N LEU A 88 8.31 -18.92 -8.23
CA LEU A 88 8.50 -18.08 -7.05
C LEU A 88 7.31 -18.14 -6.07
N LEU A 89 6.15 -18.57 -6.54
CA LEU A 89 4.91 -18.75 -5.77
C LEU A 89 4.83 -20.08 -5.01
N GLU A 90 5.63 -21.08 -5.36
CA GLU A 90 5.57 -22.40 -4.71
C GLU A 90 5.82 -22.32 -3.19
N PRO A 91 5.39 -23.33 -2.41
CA PRO A 91 5.71 -23.42 -0.99
C PRO A 91 7.21 -23.23 -0.71
N SER A 92 7.52 -22.49 0.35
CA SER A 92 8.89 -22.15 0.75
C SER A 92 9.68 -21.28 -0.24
N ARG A 93 9.04 -20.71 -1.28
CA ARG A 93 9.67 -19.78 -2.23
C ARG A 93 9.44 -18.31 -1.86
N PRO A 94 10.10 -17.35 -2.54
CA PRO A 94 10.05 -15.96 -2.09
C PRO A 94 8.67 -15.34 -1.99
N LEU A 95 7.75 -15.75 -2.87
CA LEU A 95 6.41 -15.19 -3.03
C LEU A 95 5.32 -16.18 -2.59
N GLU A 96 5.65 -17.16 -1.74
CA GLU A 96 4.66 -18.04 -1.11
C GLU A 96 3.50 -17.21 -0.50
N GLY A 97 2.26 -17.54 -0.88
CA GLY A 97 1.06 -16.84 -0.44
C GLY A 97 0.67 -15.61 -1.28
N TYR A 98 1.36 -15.38 -2.41
CA TYR A 98 1.06 -14.29 -3.36
C TYR A 98 0.32 -14.79 -4.61
N GLU A 99 -0.68 -15.66 -4.43
CA GLU A 99 -1.34 -16.37 -5.53
C GLU A 99 -1.99 -15.47 -6.60
N TYR A 100 -2.36 -14.23 -6.25
CA TYR A 100 -3.02 -13.31 -7.19
C TYR A 100 -2.07 -12.64 -8.19
N LEU A 101 -0.76 -12.91 -8.07
CA LEU A 101 0.21 -12.61 -9.10
C LEU A 101 0.20 -13.62 -10.25
N ARG A 102 -0.34 -14.83 -10.04
CA ARG A 102 -0.27 -15.91 -11.02
C ARG A 102 -0.81 -15.45 -12.37
N GLY A 103 -0.11 -15.78 -13.46
CA GLY A 103 -0.48 -15.36 -14.82
C GLY A 103 -0.36 -13.85 -15.10
N THR A 104 0.29 -13.08 -14.23
CA THR A 104 0.55 -11.66 -14.45
C THR A 104 1.75 -11.46 -15.37
N GLN A 105 1.64 -10.53 -16.32
CA GLN A 105 2.70 -10.16 -17.26
C GLN A 105 3.27 -8.78 -16.93
N LEU A 106 4.60 -8.64 -16.88
CA LEU A 106 5.25 -7.35 -16.73
C LEU A 106 5.18 -6.54 -18.03
N ILE A 107 4.60 -5.35 -17.98
CA ILE A 107 4.54 -4.42 -19.13
C ILE A 107 5.75 -3.50 -19.15
N ALA A 108 6.05 -2.92 -17.99
CA ALA A 108 7.16 -1.99 -17.78
C ALA A 108 7.60 -2.02 -16.32
N SER A 109 8.89 -1.84 -16.07
CA SER A 109 9.44 -1.56 -14.74
C SER A 109 10.33 -0.34 -14.82
N PHE A 110 10.32 0.51 -13.81
CA PHE A 110 11.06 1.76 -13.81
C PHE A 110 11.55 2.14 -12.41
N VAL A 111 12.53 3.03 -12.39
CA VAL A 111 13.05 3.69 -11.19
C VAL A 111 12.94 5.19 -11.41
N GLY A 112 12.10 5.85 -10.62
CA GLY A 112 11.86 7.28 -10.71
C GLY A 112 13.13 8.10 -10.43
N SER A 113 13.25 9.26 -11.07
CA SER A 113 14.44 10.13 -10.94
C SER A 113 14.58 10.79 -9.57
N ALA A 114 13.50 10.84 -8.79
CA ALA A 114 13.51 11.33 -7.42
C ALA A 114 13.54 10.14 -6.43
N ALA A 115 14.53 10.17 -5.52
CA ALA A 115 14.76 9.14 -4.50
C ALA A 115 14.85 7.70 -5.02
N ARG A 116 15.11 7.52 -6.33
CA ARG A 116 15.16 6.21 -7.00
C ARG A 116 13.92 5.36 -6.70
N LEU A 117 12.74 5.97 -6.76
CA LEU A 117 11.47 5.32 -6.41
C LEU A 117 11.11 4.20 -7.40
N PRO A 118 11.11 2.91 -7.00
CA PRO A 118 10.73 1.83 -7.91
C PRO A 118 9.23 1.83 -8.17
N GLY A 119 8.86 1.47 -9.40
CA GLY A 119 7.49 1.18 -9.78
C GLY A 119 7.44 0.26 -10.99
N TYR A 120 6.28 -0.32 -11.24
CA TYR A 120 6.06 -1.15 -12.42
C TYR A 120 4.60 -1.09 -12.86
N VAL A 121 4.38 -1.46 -14.12
CA VAL A 121 3.07 -1.72 -14.71
C VAL A 121 3.01 -3.18 -15.08
N ALA A 122 1.97 -3.87 -14.64
CA ALA A 122 1.73 -5.27 -14.94
C ALA A 122 0.30 -5.50 -15.43
N TYR A 123 0.10 -6.49 -16.29
CA TYR A 123 -1.20 -6.87 -16.84
C TYR A 123 -1.65 -8.22 -16.28
N ARG A 124 -2.85 -8.26 -15.75
CA ARG A 124 -3.53 -9.47 -15.25
C ARG A 124 -4.52 -9.93 -16.31
N ALA A 125 -4.14 -10.95 -17.08
CA ALA A 125 -4.97 -11.43 -18.19
C ALA A 125 -6.34 -11.96 -17.75
N ALA A 126 -6.41 -12.66 -16.61
CA ALA A 126 -7.64 -13.26 -16.10
C ALA A 126 -8.73 -12.22 -15.77
N SER A 127 -8.33 -11.02 -15.33
CA SER A 127 -9.24 -9.94 -14.95
C SER A 127 -9.19 -8.73 -15.90
N LYS A 128 -8.47 -8.85 -17.03
CA LYS A 128 -8.23 -7.76 -17.99
C LYS A 128 -7.84 -6.44 -17.31
N GLN A 129 -6.95 -6.54 -16.32
CA GLN A 129 -6.60 -5.42 -15.43
C GLN A 129 -5.15 -5.01 -15.61
N LEU A 130 -4.89 -3.72 -15.80
CA LEU A 130 -3.56 -3.14 -15.65
C LEU A 130 -3.36 -2.63 -14.22
N VAL A 131 -2.23 -3.00 -13.62
CA VAL A 131 -1.85 -2.56 -12.27
C VAL A 131 -0.59 -1.72 -12.36
N LEU A 132 -0.68 -0.45 -11.93
CA LEU A 132 0.47 0.39 -11.66
C LEU A 132 0.77 0.34 -10.15
N ALA A 133 1.89 -0.29 -9.78
CA ALA A 133 2.33 -0.37 -8.39
C ALA A 133 3.55 0.53 -8.15
N THR A 134 3.51 1.29 -7.05
CA THR A 134 4.61 2.20 -6.65
C THR A 134 5.06 1.89 -5.23
N ALA A 135 6.37 1.83 -5.03
CA ALA A 135 6.93 1.52 -3.71
C ALA A 135 6.81 2.71 -2.76
N GLY A 136 6.92 2.43 -1.46
CA GLY A 136 7.36 3.43 -0.50
C GLY A 136 8.89 3.47 -0.37
N THR A 137 9.40 4.34 0.50
CA THR A 137 10.83 4.38 0.85
C THR A 137 11.13 3.28 1.87
N ALA A 138 12.23 2.53 1.75
CA ALA A 138 12.63 1.56 2.79
C ALA A 138 13.11 2.23 4.09
N THR A 139 13.73 3.42 3.98
CA THR A 139 14.23 4.24 5.08
C THR A 139 13.24 5.34 5.45
N THR A 140 11.99 4.96 5.71
CA THR A 140 10.90 5.88 5.99
C THR A 140 11.14 6.82 7.19
N VAL A 141 12.06 6.50 8.11
CA VAL A 141 12.47 7.36 9.24
C VAL A 141 12.99 8.71 8.76
N GLN A 142 14.05 8.70 7.93
CA GLN A 142 14.63 9.94 7.39
C GLN A 142 13.66 10.63 6.45
N ALA A 143 12.91 9.89 5.63
CA ALA A 143 11.87 10.50 4.81
C ALA A 143 10.86 11.26 5.69
N VAL A 144 10.35 10.65 6.77
CA VAL A 144 9.36 11.27 7.65
C VAL A 144 9.90 12.47 8.43
N TYR A 145 11.17 12.47 8.82
CA TYR A 145 11.81 13.62 9.46
C TYR A 145 12.28 14.71 8.46
N ASP A 146 12.68 14.33 7.25
CA ASP A 146 13.06 15.22 6.14
C ASP A 146 11.84 15.72 5.35
N LEU A 147 10.63 15.18 5.60
CA LEU A 147 9.34 15.79 5.27
C LEU A 147 9.22 17.09 6.09
N ARG A 148 10.03 18.10 5.75
CA ARG A 148 9.60 19.47 5.95
C ARG A 148 8.23 19.51 5.29
N ALA A 149 7.19 19.77 6.07
CA ALA A 149 5.78 19.81 5.65
C ALA A 149 5.48 20.97 4.68
N LEU A 150 6.48 21.32 3.86
CA LEU A 150 6.48 22.35 2.86
C LEU A 150 5.44 22.00 1.81
N MET A 151 4.52 22.94 1.70
CA MET A 151 3.48 22.95 0.72
C MET A 151 4.02 23.47 -0.61
N HIS A 152 3.78 22.72 -1.67
CA HIS A 152 3.97 23.16 -3.04
C HIS A 152 2.60 23.48 -3.63
N ARG A 153 2.44 24.68 -4.22
CA ARG A 153 1.17 25.05 -4.84
C ARG A 153 0.92 24.13 -6.03
N HIS A 154 -0.23 23.47 -6.05
CA HIS A 154 -0.57 22.52 -7.12
C HIS A 154 -0.75 23.24 -8.47
N LYS A 155 -0.49 22.56 -9.62
CA LYS A 155 -0.60 23.15 -10.98
C LYS A 155 -2.02 23.67 -11.26
N SER A 156 -3.04 23.03 -10.71
CA SER A 156 -4.44 23.49 -10.79
C SER A 156 -4.70 24.80 -10.05
N ARG A 157 -3.74 25.28 -9.24
CA ARG A 157 -3.87 26.45 -8.33
C ARG A 157 -4.90 26.26 -7.21
N ARG A 158 -5.47 25.06 -7.06
CA ARG A 158 -6.48 24.70 -6.07
C ARG A 158 -5.86 23.91 -4.91
N GLY A 159 -5.27 24.64 -3.97
CA GLY A 159 -4.60 24.07 -2.81
C GLY A 159 -3.14 23.72 -3.03
N TYR A 160 -2.61 22.98 -2.06
CA TYR A 160 -1.19 22.62 -2.01
C TYR A 160 -1.01 21.12 -1.83
N VAL A 161 0.09 20.62 -2.39
CA VAL A 161 0.56 19.25 -2.28
C VAL A 161 1.84 19.23 -1.44
N HIS A 162 2.10 18.11 -0.76
CA HIS A 162 3.37 17.91 -0.08
C HIS A 162 4.53 17.94 -1.10
N THR A 163 5.54 18.78 -0.89
CA THR A 163 6.65 18.98 -1.85
C THR A 163 7.40 17.68 -2.16
N GLY A 164 7.67 16.86 -1.13
CA GLY A 164 8.31 15.55 -1.28
C GLY A 164 7.53 14.59 -2.19
N PHE A 165 6.25 14.35 -1.90
CA PHE A 165 5.40 13.48 -2.72
C PHE A 165 5.22 14.01 -4.14
N TRP A 166 5.12 15.33 -4.31
CA TRP A 166 5.07 15.95 -5.63
C TRP A 166 6.35 15.73 -6.44
N ARG A 167 7.53 15.85 -5.81
CA ARG A 167 8.82 15.58 -6.47
C ARG A 167 8.91 14.11 -6.91
N LEU A 168 8.46 13.18 -6.07
CA LEU A 168 8.45 11.75 -6.37
C LEU A 168 7.52 11.43 -7.53
N TYR A 169 6.28 11.91 -7.48
CA TYR A 169 5.32 11.80 -8.58
C TYR A 169 5.92 12.29 -9.90
N LYS A 170 6.45 13.52 -9.94
CA LYS A 170 7.08 14.07 -11.15
C LYS A 170 8.23 13.21 -11.66
N GLY A 171 9.01 12.61 -10.75
CA GLY A 171 10.17 11.80 -11.10
C GLY A 171 9.82 10.42 -11.70
N MET A 172 8.60 9.93 -11.51
CA MET A 172 8.14 8.64 -12.06
C MET A 172 7.05 8.78 -13.13
N ARG A 173 6.44 9.96 -13.27
CA ARG A 173 5.23 10.20 -14.07
C ARG A 173 5.38 9.70 -15.51
N GLU A 174 6.47 10.06 -16.18
CA GLU A 174 6.66 9.76 -17.59
C GLU A 174 6.72 8.25 -17.84
N GLN A 175 7.52 7.53 -17.04
CA GLN A 175 7.65 6.08 -17.16
C GLN A 175 6.35 5.34 -16.80
N ALA A 176 5.63 5.82 -15.78
CA ALA A 176 4.35 5.26 -15.39
C ALA A 176 3.28 5.45 -16.48
N VAL A 177 3.19 6.66 -17.06
CA VAL A 177 2.27 6.96 -18.18
C VAL A 177 2.61 6.13 -19.40
N GLU A 178 3.89 6.02 -19.79
CA GLU A 178 4.27 5.23 -20.95
C GLU A 178 4.01 3.73 -20.73
N GLY A 179 4.30 3.21 -19.53
CA GLY A 179 3.98 1.82 -19.18
C GLY A 179 2.49 1.51 -19.27
N LEU A 180 1.63 2.40 -18.75
CA LEU A 180 0.18 2.24 -18.85
C LEU A 180 -0.32 2.35 -20.29
N ARG A 181 0.20 3.32 -21.07
CA ARG A 181 -0.16 3.45 -22.50
C ARG A 181 0.25 2.24 -23.30
N LYS A 182 1.43 1.70 -23.05
CA LYS A 182 1.88 0.45 -23.67
C LYS A 182 0.88 -0.68 -23.36
N GLY A 183 0.52 -0.85 -22.09
CA GLY A 183 -0.47 -1.85 -21.68
C GLY A 183 -1.83 -1.66 -22.36
N LEU A 184 -2.35 -0.43 -22.40
CA LEU A 184 -3.64 -0.09 -23.01
C LEU A 184 -3.65 -0.30 -24.54
N ARG A 185 -2.49 -0.22 -25.20
CA ARG A 185 -2.36 -0.50 -26.65
C ARG A 185 -2.23 -1.99 -26.95
N GLU A 186 -1.56 -2.73 -26.09
CA GLU A 186 -1.19 -4.14 -26.34
C GLU A 186 -2.24 -5.14 -25.86
N TYR A 187 -3.11 -4.74 -24.92
CA TYR A 187 -4.05 -5.65 -24.26
C TYR A 187 -5.48 -5.09 -24.24
N GLU A 188 -6.45 -5.98 -24.17
CA GLU A 188 -7.83 -5.63 -23.82
C GLU A 188 -7.90 -5.34 -22.31
N VAL A 189 -8.20 -4.09 -21.96
CA VAL A 189 -8.17 -3.64 -20.56
C VAL A 189 -9.55 -3.12 -20.18
N GLU A 190 -10.14 -3.74 -19.16
CA GLU A 190 -11.41 -3.28 -18.57
C GLU A 190 -11.17 -2.42 -17.33
N GLU A 191 -9.98 -2.51 -16.73
CA GLU A 191 -9.67 -1.80 -15.50
C GLU A 191 -8.19 -1.40 -15.38
N VAL A 192 -7.95 -0.17 -14.93
CA VAL A 192 -6.64 0.31 -14.48
C VAL A 192 -6.69 0.52 -12.96
N CYS A 193 -5.89 -0.25 -12.24
CA CYS A 193 -5.70 -0.11 -10.80
C CYS A 193 -4.35 0.54 -10.50
N VAL A 194 -4.36 1.65 -9.78
CA VAL A 194 -3.14 2.30 -9.28
C VAL A 194 -3.02 2.04 -7.78
N CYS A 195 -1.94 1.40 -7.36
CA CYS A 195 -1.75 0.99 -5.97
C CYS A 195 -0.40 1.39 -5.40
N GLY A 196 -0.32 1.40 -4.08
CA GLY A 196 0.93 1.66 -3.36
C GLY A 196 0.76 1.54 -1.86
N HIS A 197 1.88 1.37 -1.17
CA HIS A 197 1.94 1.30 0.29
C HIS A 197 2.84 2.42 0.82
N SER A 198 2.53 2.92 2.02
CA SER A 198 3.25 4.02 2.65
C SER A 198 3.26 5.27 1.76
N MET A 199 4.44 5.87 1.56
CA MET A 199 4.67 6.92 0.57
C MET A 199 4.18 6.57 -0.84
N GLY A 200 4.26 5.31 -1.27
CA GLY A 200 3.75 4.87 -2.58
C GLY A 200 2.26 5.12 -2.73
N ALA A 201 1.47 4.94 -1.66
CA ALA A 201 0.04 5.25 -1.66
C ALA A 201 -0.20 6.74 -1.97
N ALA A 202 0.53 7.64 -1.29
CA ALA A 202 0.43 9.08 -1.54
C ALA A 202 0.83 9.46 -2.97
N VAL A 203 1.89 8.86 -3.51
CA VAL A 203 2.37 9.13 -4.87
C VAL A 203 1.38 8.59 -5.93
N SER A 204 0.83 7.40 -5.71
CA SER A 204 -0.23 6.79 -6.54
C SER A 204 -1.50 7.63 -6.56
N GLN A 205 -1.87 8.22 -5.42
CA GLN A 205 -3.02 9.13 -5.34
C GLN A 205 -2.79 10.43 -6.13
N LEU A 206 -1.58 11.00 -6.07
CA LEU A 206 -1.22 12.17 -6.87
C LEU A 206 -1.16 11.85 -8.37
N PHE A 207 -0.73 10.63 -8.73
CA PHE A 207 -0.77 10.15 -10.10
C PHE A 207 -2.21 10.15 -10.65
N LEU A 208 -3.16 9.59 -9.89
CA LEU A 208 -4.56 9.60 -10.30
C LEU A 208 -5.17 10.99 -10.30
N LEU A 209 -4.83 11.84 -9.34
CA LEU A 209 -5.30 13.24 -9.34
C LEU A 209 -4.94 13.92 -10.66
N GLU A 210 -3.74 13.67 -11.17
CA GLU A 210 -3.30 14.24 -12.44
C GLU A 210 -3.89 13.52 -13.66
N ALA A 211 -4.07 12.20 -13.60
CA ALA A 211 -4.67 11.42 -14.69
C ALA A 211 -6.15 11.75 -14.94
N LEU A 212 -6.89 12.11 -13.89
CA LEU A 212 -8.31 12.50 -13.98
C LEU A 212 -8.53 13.92 -14.51
N ARG A 213 -7.48 14.72 -14.69
CA ARG A 213 -7.60 16.08 -15.22
C ARG A 213 -7.75 16.07 -16.74
N ASP A 214 -8.77 16.75 -17.23
CA ASP A 214 -9.07 16.87 -18.67
C ASP A 214 -7.92 17.48 -19.48
N GLU A 215 -7.19 18.43 -18.90
CA GLU A 215 -6.05 19.12 -19.51
C GLU A 215 -4.69 18.46 -19.18
N SER A 216 -4.68 17.21 -18.74
CA SER A 216 -3.42 16.55 -18.41
C SER A 216 -2.57 16.32 -19.66
N GLU A 217 -1.40 16.97 -19.71
CA GLU A 217 -0.31 16.52 -20.58
C GLU A 217 -0.09 15.02 -20.34
N GLY A 218 -0.06 14.19 -21.38
CA GLY A 218 0.11 12.77 -21.16
C GLY A 218 -1.17 12.00 -20.77
N ARG A 219 -2.37 12.54 -21.09
CA ARG A 219 -3.67 11.87 -20.89
C ARG A 219 -3.62 10.39 -21.29
N LEU A 220 -4.17 9.55 -20.41
CA LEU A 220 -4.32 8.12 -20.64
C LEU A 220 -5.65 7.87 -21.39
N PRO A 221 -5.69 6.96 -22.37
CA PRO A 221 -6.92 6.58 -23.06
C PRO A 221 -7.74 5.65 -22.14
N LEU A 222 -8.47 6.25 -21.20
CA LEU A 222 -9.24 5.55 -20.16
C LEU A 222 -10.76 5.53 -20.45
N ASP A 223 -11.18 5.93 -21.64
CA ASP A 223 -12.60 5.94 -22.01
C ASP A 223 -13.13 4.50 -21.99
N GLY A 224 -14.20 4.27 -21.22
CA GLY A 224 -14.76 2.93 -21.01
C GLY A 224 -13.96 2.01 -20.07
N VAL A 225 -12.84 2.48 -19.51
CA VAL A 225 -11.99 1.71 -18.59
C VAL A 225 -12.29 2.12 -17.14
N ARG A 226 -12.54 1.14 -16.27
CA ARG A 226 -12.71 1.42 -14.83
C ARG A 226 -11.38 1.84 -14.22
N VAL A 227 -11.40 2.80 -13.32
CA VAL A 227 -10.21 3.29 -12.63
C VAL A 227 -10.33 2.98 -11.14
N ARG A 228 -9.32 2.34 -10.57
CA ARG A 228 -9.28 2.05 -9.13
C ARG A 228 -8.02 2.58 -8.48
N TYR A 229 -8.17 3.04 -7.24
CA TYR A 229 -7.07 3.33 -6.34
C TYR A 229 -7.06 2.32 -5.19
N VAL A 230 -5.90 1.77 -4.85
CA VAL A 230 -5.72 0.99 -3.62
C VAL A 230 -4.46 1.45 -2.88
N GLY A 231 -4.65 2.15 -1.77
CA GLY A 231 -3.56 2.71 -0.98
C GLY A 231 -3.51 2.11 0.42
N PHE A 232 -2.32 1.69 0.87
CA PHE A 232 -2.12 1.10 2.19
C PHE A 232 -1.26 2.01 3.06
N GLY A 233 -1.76 2.43 4.23
CA GLY A 233 -0.99 3.24 5.18
C GLY A 233 -0.48 4.55 4.60
N GLY A 234 -1.25 5.15 3.67
CA GLY A 234 -0.85 6.38 2.99
C GLY A 234 -0.84 7.59 3.92
N PRO A 235 0.22 8.43 3.91
CA PRO A 235 0.21 9.71 4.61
C PRO A 235 -0.74 10.70 3.92
N ARG A 236 -1.11 11.77 4.63
CA ARG A 236 -1.80 12.93 4.04
C ARG A 236 -0.88 13.61 3.02
N SER A 237 -1.37 13.87 1.82
CA SER A 237 -0.55 14.37 0.71
C SER A 237 -0.93 15.76 0.20
N GLY A 238 -2.06 16.31 0.63
CA GLY A 238 -2.58 17.59 0.14
C GLY A 238 -3.39 18.37 1.18
N THR A 239 -3.64 19.65 0.90
CA THR A 239 -4.48 20.51 1.74
C THR A 239 -5.97 20.26 1.51
N LYS A 240 -6.80 20.81 2.38
CA LYS A 240 -8.27 20.75 2.27
C LYS A 240 -8.78 21.18 0.89
N GLU A 241 -8.20 22.23 0.30
CA GLU A 241 -8.61 22.72 -1.02
C GLU A 241 -8.23 21.76 -2.14
N LEU A 242 -7.09 21.06 -2.01
CA LEU A 242 -6.67 20.04 -2.98
C LEU A 242 -7.53 18.79 -2.85
N VAL A 243 -7.88 18.38 -1.63
CA VAL A 243 -8.83 17.28 -1.38
C VAL A 243 -10.21 17.59 -1.95
N ARG A 244 -10.69 18.82 -1.79
CA ARG A 244 -11.94 19.26 -2.43
C ARG A 244 -11.84 19.18 -3.95
N TYR A 245 -10.72 19.61 -4.52
CA TYR A 245 -10.49 19.51 -5.96
C TYR A 245 -10.48 18.05 -6.44
N TRP A 246 -9.86 17.13 -5.69
CA TRP A 246 -9.91 15.70 -5.96
C TRP A 246 -11.35 15.17 -6.00
N GLN A 247 -12.16 15.50 -4.99
CA GLN A 247 -13.57 15.07 -4.93
C GLN A 247 -14.35 15.55 -6.16
N GLU A 248 -14.14 16.79 -6.59
CA GLU A 248 -14.78 17.35 -7.77
C GLU A 248 -14.34 16.63 -9.06
N LEU A 249 -13.05 16.27 -9.19
CA LEU A 249 -12.57 15.48 -10.33
C LEU A 249 -13.19 14.07 -10.35
N VAL A 250 -13.27 13.40 -9.20
CA VAL A 250 -13.90 12.08 -9.09
C VAL A 250 -15.39 12.15 -9.42
N ALA A 251 -16.11 13.16 -8.92
CA ALA A 251 -17.52 13.35 -9.23
C ALA A 251 -17.75 13.59 -10.73
N GLN A 252 -16.95 14.46 -11.36
CA GLN A 252 -17.00 14.71 -12.81
C GLN A 252 -16.64 13.47 -13.63
N TRP A 253 -15.71 12.64 -13.15
CA TRP A 253 -15.37 11.38 -13.79
C TRP A 253 -16.57 10.42 -13.78
N ARG A 254 -17.20 10.24 -12.61
CA ARG A 254 -18.36 9.36 -12.44
C ARG A 254 -19.60 9.85 -13.19
N GLU A 255 -19.83 11.15 -13.22
CA GLU A 255 -20.93 11.73 -14.02
C GLU A 255 -20.77 11.39 -15.51
N ARG A 256 -19.53 11.41 -16.02
CA ARG A 256 -19.25 11.11 -17.44
C ARG A 256 -19.18 9.62 -17.77
N ASN A 257 -18.71 8.78 -16.84
CA ASN A 257 -18.36 7.38 -17.12
C ASN A 257 -19.20 6.35 -16.32
N GLY A 258 -20.11 6.81 -15.45
CA GLY A 258 -20.91 5.97 -14.54
C GLY A 258 -20.35 5.93 -13.11
N GLU A 259 -21.20 5.67 -12.12
CA GLU A 259 -20.83 5.72 -10.69
C GLU A 259 -19.68 4.75 -10.34
N ASP A 260 -19.72 3.54 -10.91
CA ASP A 260 -18.71 2.49 -10.66
C ASP A 260 -17.42 2.64 -11.49
N SER A 261 -17.33 3.69 -12.32
CA SER A 261 -16.15 3.94 -13.16
C SER A 261 -14.92 4.37 -12.37
N PHE A 262 -15.09 4.82 -11.13
CA PHE A 262 -14.00 5.17 -10.23
C PHE A 262 -14.24 4.66 -8.81
N VAL A 263 -13.33 3.84 -8.27
CA VAL A 263 -13.41 3.34 -6.89
C VAL A 263 -12.10 3.56 -6.13
N GLU A 264 -12.21 4.04 -4.88
CA GLU A 264 -11.08 4.32 -4.01
C GLU A 264 -11.08 3.40 -2.78
N TYR A 265 -9.96 2.72 -2.56
CA TYR A 265 -9.70 1.88 -1.39
C TYR A 265 -8.48 2.41 -0.63
N SER A 266 -8.67 3.43 0.21
CA SER A 266 -7.63 3.91 1.12
C SER A 266 -7.71 3.17 2.45
N VAL A 267 -6.73 2.31 2.73
CA VAL A 267 -6.70 1.46 3.92
C VAL A 267 -5.76 2.04 4.97
N LYS A 268 -6.29 2.23 6.18
CA LYS A 268 -5.53 2.49 7.42
C LYS A 268 -5.56 1.23 8.28
N MET A 269 -4.63 1.11 9.22
CA MET A 269 -4.57 -0.06 10.07
C MET A 269 -4.27 0.28 11.53
N TYR A 270 -4.70 -0.62 12.42
CA TYR A 270 -4.35 -0.57 13.83
C TYR A 270 -2.85 -0.32 14.06
N ASN A 271 -2.58 0.68 14.89
CA ASN A 271 -1.25 1.05 15.37
C ASN A 271 -0.24 1.45 14.28
N ASP A 272 -0.73 1.84 13.09
CA ASP A 272 0.06 2.50 12.06
C ASP A 272 0.00 4.03 12.24
N GLY A 273 1.17 4.66 12.36
CA GLY A 273 1.30 6.11 12.54
C GLY A 273 1.47 6.90 11.25
N VAL A 274 1.72 6.25 10.11
CA VAL A 274 1.95 6.96 8.83
C VAL A 274 0.72 7.77 8.38
N PRO A 275 -0.53 7.25 8.47
CA PRO A 275 -1.71 8.04 8.15
C PRO A 275 -1.87 9.32 9.01
N SER A 276 -1.24 9.37 10.19
CA SER A 276 -1.28 10.55 11.05
C SER A 276 -0.34 11.67 10.58
N LEU A 277 0.43 11.45 9.52
CA LEU A 277 1.43 12.39 8.99
C LEU A 277 1.08 12.93 7.60
N PRO A 278 1.45 14.19 7.29
CA PRO A 278 1.77 15.24 8.25
C PRO A 278 0.59 15.54 9.19
N PRO A 279 0.83 16.18 10.35
CA PRO A 279 -0.23 16.52 11.30
C PRO A 279 -1.34 17.39 10.69
N LEU A 280 -2.57 17.21 11.18
CA LEU A 280 -3.75 17.99 10.74
C LEU A 280 -3.60 19.50 10.95
N SER A 281 -2.88 19.91 12.00
CA SER A 281 -2.59 21.30 12.34
C SER A 281 -1.78 22.02 11.26
N PHE A 282 -1.08 21.27 10.40
CA PHE A 282 -0.37 21.82 9.25
C PHE A 282 -1.28 21.94 8.02
N GLY A 283 -2.60 21.73 8.13
CA GLY A 283 -3.55 21.94 7.03
C GLY A 283 -3.68 20.78 6.03
N TYR A 284 -2.87 19.72 6.20
CA TYR A 284 -2.98 18.50 5.38
C TYR A 284 -4.24 17.71 5.73
N ARG A 285 -4.83 17.06 4.73
CA ARG A 285 -6.06 16.24 4.84
C ARG A 285 -5.90 14.94 4.06
N HIS A 286 -6.67 13.93 4.44
CA HIS A 286 -6.81 12.73 3.64
C HIS A 286 -7.76 12.98 2.47
N PHE A 287 -7.46 12.37 1.32
CA PHE A 287 -8.29 12.46 0.12
C PHE A 287 -9.57 11.63 0.28
N ALA A 288 -9.41 10.38 0.75
CA ALA A 288 -10.52 9.46 0.96
C ALA A 288 -11.51 9.97 2.00
N GLN A 289 -12.78 10.06 1.62
CA GLN A 289 -13.87 10.47 2.51
C GLN A 289 -14.35 9.34 3.43
N ARG A 290 -14.25 8.10 2.94
CA ARG A 290 -14.62 6.89 3.67
C ARG A 290 -13.51 5.85 3.51
N PRO A 291 -12.37 6.04 4.20
CA PRO A 291 -11.29 5.06 4.14
C PRO A 291 -11.73 3.74 4.77
N TYR A 292 -10.96 2.69 4.55
CA TYR A 292 -11.09 1.44 5.26
C TYR A 292 -10.16 1.40 6.47
N TYR A 293 -10.56 0.68 7.51
CA TYR A 293 -9.76 0.43 8.70
C TYR A 293 -9.58 -1.07 8.89
N PHE A 294 -8.34 -1.53 8.79
CA PHE A 294 -7.96 -2.91 9.03
C PHE A 294 -7.63 -3.11 10.51
N LEU A 295 -8.34 -4.03 11.15
CA LEU A 295 -8.15 -4.40 12.54
C LEU A 295 -8.21 -5.92 12.66
N HIS A 296 -7.08 -6.53 12.99
CA HIS A 296 -7.01 -7.94 13.38
C HIS A 296 -7.62 -8.93 12.37
N GLY A 297 -7.39 -8.72 11.08
CA GLY A 297 -7.91 -9.62 10.02
C GLY A 297 -9.29 -9.23 9.48
N ARG A 298 -9.89 -8.17 10.04
CA ARG A 298 -11.16 -7.62 9.55
C ARG A 298 -10.97 -6.25 8.97
N LEU A 299 -11.73 -5.97 7.92
CA LEU A 299 -11.77 -4.68 7.28
C LEU A 299 -13.11 -3.98 7.58
N TYR A 300 -13.04 -2.73 8.01
CA TYR A 300 -14.21 -1.90 8.29
C TYR A 300 -14.23 -0.70 7.35
N LEU A 301 -15.40 -0.34 6.83
CA LEU A 301 -15.61 0.91 6.11
C LEU A 301 -15.85 2.05 7.11
N VAL A 302 -14.93 3.01 7.17
CA VAL A 302 -15.06 4.13 8.11
C VAL A 302 -16.25 5.02 7.70
N PRO A 303 -17.14 5.39 8.65
CA PRO A 303 -18.25 6.30 8.37
C PRO A 303 -17.77 7.69 7.93
N GLU A 304 -18.61 8.39 7.19
CA GLU A 304 -18.32 9.75 6.75
C GLU A 304 -18.09 10.69 7.96
N GLY A 305 -17.20 11.67 7.79
CA GLY A 305 -16.80 12.59 8.85
C GLY A 305 -15.70 12.06 9.78
N TYR A 306 -15.37 10.77 9.72
CA TYR A 306 -14.29 10.17 10.54
C TYR A 306 -13.00 9.86 9.76
N SER A 307 -12.90 10.31 8.50
CA SER A 307 -11.74 10.04 7.64
C SER A 307 -10.41 10.58 8.16
N GLU A 308 -10.41 11.58 9.04
CA GLU A 308 -9.16 12.16 9.57
C GLU A 308 -8.58 11.44 10.79
N TYR A 309 -9.35 10.54 11.39
CA TYR A 309 -8.87 9.68 12.48
C TYR A 309 -8.05 8.52 11.93
N SER A 310 -7.09 8.05 12.72
CA SER A 310 -6.20 6.95 12.36
C SER A 310 -6.33 5.74 13.28
N LEU A 311 -7.07 5.86 14.39
CA LEU A 311 -7.37 4.75 15.29
C LEU A 311 -8.86 4.69 15.57
N PHE A 312 -9.37 3.46 15.70
CA PHE A 312 -10.77 3.19 16.00
C PHE A 312 -10.84 2.08 17.04
N HIS A 313 -11.84 2.17 17.90
CA HIS A 313 -12.30 1.00 18.64
C HIS A 313 -13.25 0.22 17.75
N ALA A 314 -13.29 -1.10 17.91
CA ALA A 314 -14.30 -1.94 17.30
C ALA A 314 -14.90 -2.85 18.36
N THR A 315 -16.22 -3.05 18.27
CA THR A 315 -16.90 -4.14 18.96
C THR A 315 -16.76 -5.39 18.10
N SER A 316 -16.27 -6.48 18.70
CA SER A 316 -16.31 -7.80 18.08
C SER A 316 -17.44 -8.59 18.71
N ASP A 317 -18.28 -9.22 17.89
CA ASP A 317 -19.11 -10.32 18.35
C ASP A 317 -18.16 -11.44 18.79
N GLU A 318 -18.24 -11.83 20.07
CA GLU A 318 -17.26 -12.71 20.73
C GLU A 318 -17.11 -14.08 20.02
N GLU A 319 -18.16 -14.53 19.33
CA GLU A 319 -18.21 -15.83 18.65
C GLU A 319 -17.30 -15.91 17.40
N ASP A 320 -16.94 -14.78 16.77
CA ASP A 320 -16.17 -14.76 15.52
C ASP A 320 -14.70 -14.30 15.69
N ALA A 321 -14.26 -14.04 16.92
CA ALA A 321 -12.95 -13.42 17.19
C ALA A 321 -11.81 -14.45 17.17
N LYS A 322 -11.32 -14.81 15.98
CA LYS A 322 -10.02 -15.50 15.85
C LYS A 322 -8.92 -14.64 16.51
N PRO A 323 -7.96 -15.25 17.23
CA PRO A 323 -6.83 -14.50 17.76
C PRO A 323 -6.12 -13.72 16.64
N PRO A 324 -5.77 -12.44 16.87
CA PRO A 324 -5.12 -11.63 15.86
C PRO A 324 -3.77 -12.23 15.48
N ILE A 325 -3.49 -12.35 14.19
CA ILE A 325 -2.16 -12.79 13.69
C ILE A 325 -1.09 -11.75 14.07
N HIS A 326 -1.46 -10.45 14.00
CA HIS A 326 -0.57 -9.33 14.30
C HIS A 326 -1.15 -8.44 15.42
N PRO A 327 -1.18 -8.90 16.68
CA PRO A 327 -1.84 -8.19 17.80
C PRO A 327 -1.30 -6.78 18.07
N ARG A 328 -0.04 -6.51 17.72
CA ARG A 328 0.55 -5.17 17.87
C ARG A 328 0.25 -4.23 16.70
N GLY A 329 -0.37 -4.71 15.63
CA GLY A 329 -0.52 -3.99 14.37
C GLY A 329 0.79 -3.36 13.88
N GLY A 330 0.69 -2.20 13.24
CA GLY A 330 1.84 -1.42 12.76
C GLY A 330 2.04 -1.52 11.26
N HIS A 331 2.74 -0.54 10.70
CA HIS A 331 2.74 -0.22 9.27
C HIS A 331 3.01 -1.39 8.30
N ASN A 332 3.68 -2.47 8.70
CA ASN A 332 4.10 -3.54 7.79
C ASN A 332 3.13 -4.74 7.70
N TYR A 333 1.95 -4.67 8.32
CA TYR A 333 1.05 -5.81 8.53
C TYR A 333 -0.30 -5.75 7.80
N TYR A 334 -0.39 -4.98 6.71
CA TYR A 334 -1.61 -4.88 5.92
C TYR A 334 -2.00 -6.24 5.32
N ASN A 335 -3.31 -6.44 5.10
CA ASN A 335 -3.85 -7.66 4.48
C ASN A 335 -3.53 -8.97 5.20
N GLY A 336 -3.20 -8.90 6.50
CA GLY A 336 -2.78 -10.07 7.28
C GLY A 336 -1.44 -10.67 6.83
N ARG A 337 -0.60 -9.89 6.13
CA ARG A 337 0.72 -10.32 5.65
C ARG A 337 1.82 -9.50 6.31
N ASP A 338 2.97 -10.14 6.54
CA ASP A 338 4.21 -9.48 6.94
C ASP A 338 4.96 -9.01 5.69
N LEU A 339 4.90 -7.71 5.37
CA LEU A 339 5.64 -7.11 4.26
C LEU A 339 7.15 -7.40 4.34
N GLU A 340 7.71 -7.43 5.56
CA GLU A 340 9.14 -7.69 5.74
C GLU A 340 9.49 -9.15 5.44
N ARG A 341 8.56 -10.10 5.60
CA ARG A 341 8.80 -11.49 5.21
C ARG A 341 9.09 -11.59 3.71
N CYS A 342 8.29 -10.93 2.87
CA CYS A 342 8.52 -10.87 1.44
C CYS A 342 9.87 -10.23 1.11
N LEU A 343 10.17 -9.07 1.72
CA LEU A 343 11.44 -8.38 1.52
C LEU A 343 12.66 -9.22 1.91
N ARG A 344 12.60 -9.87 3.08
CA ARG A 344 13.67 -10.77 3.54
C ARG A 344 13.89 -11.90 2.54
N ARG A 345 12.80 -12.53 2.08
CA ARG A 345 12.85 -13.66 1.16
C ARG A 345 13.32 -13.29 -0.24
N VAL A 346 12.91 -12.14 -0.79
CA VAL A 346 13.46 -11.61 -2.05
C VAL A 346 14.93 -11.22 -1.87
N GLY A 347 15.31 -10.64 -0.74
CA GLY A 347 16.72 -10.38 -0.42
C GLY A 347 17.57 -11.65 -0.27
N TRP A 348 16.97 -12.80 0.03
CA TRP A 348 17.67 -14.10 0.00
C TRP A 348 17.91 -14.56 -1.43
N LEU A 349 16.92 -14.35 -2.30
CA LEU A 349 17.02 -14.63 -3.73
C LEU A 349 18.12 -13.76 -4.37
N ASP A 350 18.12 -12.46 -4.08
CA ASP A 350 19.16 -11.53 -4.53
C ASP A 350 20.58 -12.05 -4.23
N ARG A 351 20.82 -12.44 -2.98
CA ARG A 351 22.12 -12.97 -2.56
C ARG A 351 22.49 -14.29 -3.26
N VAL A 352 21.51 -15.13 -3.52
CA VAL A 352 21.72 -16.40 -4.23
C VAL A 352 22.09 -16.13 -5.68
N LEU A 353 21.34 -15.26 -6.37
CA LEU A 353 21.60 -14.89 -7.77
C LEU A 353 22.98 -14.24 -7.93
N LYS A 354 23.38 -13.36 -7.00
CA LYS A 354 24.70 -12.71 -7.00
C LYS A 354 25.87 -13.65 -6.73
N LYS A 355 25.67 -14.71 -5.94
CA LYS A 355 26.74 -15.65 -5.63
C LYS A 355 27.23 -16.37 -6.90
N GLY A 356 26.34 -16.57 -7.88
CA GLY A 356 26.62 -17.35 -9.07
C GLY A 356 26.98 -18.80 -8.75
N GLY A 357 27.17 -19.61 -9.81
CA GLY A 357 27.61 -21.00 -9.69
C GLY A 357 26.55 -21.96 -9.12
N GLY A 358 25.88 -22.69 -10.01
CA GLY A 358 24.84 -23.69 -9.68
C GLY A 358 23.42 -23.22 -9.98
N ASP A 359 22.44 -24.12 -9.84
CA ASP A 359 21.03 -23.76 -9.96
C ASP A 359 20.61 -22.92 -8.74
N TRP A 360 20.17 -21.68 -9.00
CA TRP A 360 19.72 -20.77 -7.96
C TRP A 360 18.57 -21.36 -7.13
N LYS A 361 17.77 -22.28 -7.72
CA LYS A 361 16.64 -22.93 -7.05
C LYS A 361 17.11 -23.76 -5.86
N ASP A 362 18.15 -24.56 -6.06
CA ASP A 362 18.73 -25.43 -5.03
C ASP A 362 19.43 -24.61 -3.95
N LEU A 363 20.18 -23.59 -4.37
CA LEU A 363 20.84 -22.67 -3.47
C LEU A 363 19.83 -21.90 -2.59
N TYR A 364 18.69 -21.50 -3.16
CA TYR A 364 17.61 -20.87 -2.41
C TYR A 364 16.96 -21.84 -1.42
N SER A 365 16.63 -23.06 -1.86
CA SER A 365 16.06 -24.09 -0.99
C SER A 365 16.98 -24.39 0.21
N ALA A 366 18.29 -24.55 -0.04
CA ALA A 366 19.27 -24.74 1.03
C ALA A 366 19.33 -23.54 2.00
N LYS A 367 19.14 -22.32 1.48
CA LYS A 367 19.08 -21.11 2.30
C LYS A 367 17.85 -21.11 3.22
N ILE A 368 16.68 -21.49 2.70
CA ILE A 368 15.43 -21.58 3.46
C ILE A 368 15.57 -22.58 4.60
N VAL A 369 15.99 -23.82 4.31
CA VAL A 369 16.17 -24.88 5.31
C VAL A 369 17.09 -24.43 6.45
N LYS A 370 18.17 -23.71 6.14
CA LYS A 370 19.09 -23.16 7.15
C LYS A 370 18.41 -22.13 8.07
N HIS A 371 17.50 -21.33 7.54
CA HIS A 371 16.79 -20.30 8.32
C HIS A 371 15.61 -20.88 9.10
N GLU A 372 14.87 -21.82 8.54
CA GLU A 372 13.76 -22.50 9.23
C GLU A 372 14.26 -23.38 10.37
N ARG A 373 15.34 -24.15 10.17
CA ARG A 373 15.96 -24.95 11.26
C ARG A 373 16.40 -24.08 12.44
N ARG A 374 16.90 -22.87 12.18
CA ARG A 374 17.32 -21.94 13.25
C ARG A 374 16.13 -21.38 14.04
N ALA A 375 14.95 -21.30 13.43
CA ALA A 375 13.73 -20.84 14.10
C ALA A 375 13.10 -21.94 14.98
N THR A 376 13.37 -23.22 14.71
CA THR A 376 12.86 -24.35 15.52
C THR A 376 13.76 -24.69 16.71
N THR A 377 15.03 -24.26 16.70
CA THR A 377 16.03 -24.54 17.75
C THR A 377 16.28 -23.39 18.72
N ALA A 378 15.62 -22.24 18.51
CA ALA A 378 15.72 -21.04 19.33
C ALA A 378 14.35 -20.76 19.96
#